data_AF-A0A7J7KKL6-F1
#
_entry.id   AF-A0A7J7KKL6-F1
#
_cell.length_a   1.000
_cell.length_b   1.000
_cell.length_c   1.000
_cell.angle_alpha   90.00
_cell.angle_beta   90.00
_cell.angle_gamma   90.00
#
_symmetry.space_group_name_H-M   'P 1'
#
loop_
_entity.id
_entity.type
_entity.pdbx_description
1 polymer ?
#
loop_
_entity_poly.entity_id
_entity_poly.type
_entity_poly.pdbx_seq_one_letter_code
_entity_poly.pdbx_strand_id
1 'polypeptide(L)'
;MSAKTNLIYIIREDHSKVESGQAKEPTNSVICLDPSTQQEKVLACGADFYSTPKVSLDGEKICWVQWFHPSMPWYNTELRTAKLTKSGDAIIEGSAKKNKDYEGPDGELPPLLVKAHGGPTSSATTSL
;
A
#
# COMPACT_ATOMS: atom_id res chain seq x y z
N MET A 1 -2.34 -25.60 -10.31
CA MET A 1 -2.03 -24.28 -10.90
C MET A 1 -3.03 -23.29 -10.33
N SER A 2 -2.60 -22.27 -9.59
CA SER A 2 -3.48 -21.20 -9.13
C SER A 2 -3.74 -20.26 -10.31
N ALA A 3 -5.00 -19.93 -10.58
CA ALA A 3 -5.35 -19.00 -11.66
C ALA A 3 -4.81 -17.61 -11.29
N LYS A 4 -3.98 -17.02 -12.15
CA LYS A 4 -3.58 -15.62 -11.99
C LYS A 4 -4.84 -14.76 -11.97
N THR A 5 -5.08 -14.07 -10.86
CA THR A 5 -6.22 -13.16 -10.71
C THR A 5 -6.05 -11.98 -11.67
N ASN A 6 -7.08 -11.61 -12.42
CA ASN A 6 -7.06 -10.43 -13.30
C ASN A 6 -7.28 -9.11 -12.51
N LEU A 7 -6.76 -9.04 -11.30
CA LEU A 7 -6.92 -7.90 -10.40
C LEU A 7 -5.71 -6.98 -10.50
N ILE A 8 -5.97 -5.67 -10.46
CA ILE A 8 -4.95 -4.63 -10.40
C ILE A 8 -4.82 -4.17 -8.96
N TYR A 9 -3.60 -4.17 -8.41
CA TYR A 9 -3.33 -3.77 -7.04
C TYR A 9 -2.69 -2.39 -7.02
N ILE A 10 -3.37 -1.40 -6.46
CA ILE A 10 -2.98 0.02 -6.50
C ILE A 10 -3.19 0.70 -5.15
N ILE A 11 -2.67 1.90 -5.03
CA ILE A 11 -2.97 2.81 -3.92
C ILE A 11 -4.09 3.72 -4.38
N ARG A 12 -5.10 3.86 -3.54
CA ARG A 12 -6.18 4.83 -3.71
C ARG A 12 -6.00 5.94 -2.69
N GLU A 13 -6.09 7.18 -3.18
CA GLU A 13 -6.16 8.39 -2.38
C GLU A 13 -7.60 8.94 -2.48
N ASP A 14 -8.30 8.98 -1.34
CA ASP A 14 -9.69 9.44 -1.28
C ASP A 14 -9.79 10.81 -0.60
N HIS A 15 -10.16 11.82 -1.40
CA HIS A 15 -10.37 13.22 -0.98
C HIS A 15 -11.85 13.58 -0.77
N SER A 16 -12.77 12.61 -0.81
CA SER A 16 -14.21 12.88 -0.74
C SER A 16 -14.68 13.43 0.62
N LYS A 17 -13.86 13.31 1.67
CA LYS A 17 -14.19 13.79 3.01
C LYS A 17 -13.91 15.28 3.14
N VAL A 18 -15.00 16.04 3.34
CA VAL A 18 -14.96 17.47 3.66
C VAL A 18 -15.36 17.65 5.13
N GLU A 19 -14.60 18.45 5.88
CA GLU A 19 -14.89 18.77 7.27
C GLU A 19 -14.95 20.29 7.42
N SER A 20 -16.08 20.82 7.90
CA SER A 20 -16.30 22.28 8.06
C SER A 20 -16.05 23.12 6.79
N GLY A 21 -16.35 22.57 5.61
CA GLY A 21 -16.14 23.26 4.33
C GLY A 21 -14.68 23.29 3.85
N GLN A 22 -13.77 22.62 4.56
CA GLN A 22 -12.36 22.45 4.18
C GLN A 22 -12.08 20.99 3.80
N ALA A 23 -11.21 20.80 2.81
CA ALA A 23 -10.74 19.46 2.45
C ALA A 23 -10.00 18.85 3.65
N LYS A 24 -10.41 17.67 4.06
CA LYS A 24 -9.68 16.88 5.06
C LYS A 24 -8.45 16.25 4.42
N GLU A 25 -7.48 15.89 5.25
CA GLU A 25 -6.40 14.99 4.85
C GLU A 25 -6.97 13.75 4.14
N PRO A 26 -6.43 13.38 2.97
CA PRO A 26 -6.93 12.27 2.18
C PRO A 26 -6.80 10.94 2.94
N THR A 27 -7.77 10.05 2.72
CA THR A 27 -7.67 8.68 3.23
C THR A 27 -6.95 7.81 2.19
N ASN A 28 -5.75 7.35 2.53
CA ASN A 28 -4.99 6.43 1.68
C ASN A 28 -5.33 4.96 1.99
N SER A 29 -5.34 4.11 0.96
CA SER A 29 -5.57 2.67 1.12
C SER A 29 -4.88 1.87 0.01
N VAL A 30 -4.47 0.64 0.33
CA VAL A 30 -4.13 -0.37 -0.68
C VAL A 30 -5.44 -1.05 -1.09
N ILE A 31 -5.71 -1.08 -2.40
CA ILE A 31 -6.91 -1.72 -2.95
C ILE A 31 -6.55 -2.74 -4.02
N CYS A 32 -7.48 -3.66 -4.30
CA CYS A 32 -7.55 -4.34 -5.59
C CYS A 32 -8.73 -3.81 -6.40
N LEU A 33 -8.53 -3.66 -7.71
CA LEU A 33 -9.51 -3.24 -8.70
C LEU A 33 -9.69 -4.38 -9.70
N ASP A 34 -10.93 -4.78 -9.93
CA ASP A 34 -11.29 -5.61 -11.09
C ASP A 34 -11.53 -4.69 -12.30
N PRO A 35 -10.68 -4.73 -13.34
CA PRO A 35 -10.82 -3.85 -14.50
C PRO A 35 -12.06 -4.16 -15.36
N SER A 36 -12.63 -5.35 -15.24
CA SER A 36 -13.82 -5.75 -16.00
C SER A 36 -15.11 -5.22 -15.36
N THR A 37 -15.18 -5.20 -14.02
CA THR A 37 -16.36 -4.75 -13.28
C THR A 37 -16.22 -3.36 -12.68
N GLN A 38 -15.01 -2.80 -12.67
CA GLN A 38 -14.62 -1.57 -11.98
C GLN A 38 -14.87 -1.61 -10.46
N GLN A 39 -15.06 -2.80 -9.88
CA GLN A 39 -15.22 -2.94 -8.45
C GLN A 39 -13.88 -2.85 -7.72
N GLU A 40 -13.85 -2.04 -6.68
CA GLU A 40 -12.71 -1.90 -5.77
C GLU A 40 -12.96 -2.63 -4.45
N LYS A 41 -11.91 -3.26 -3.91
CA LYS A 41 -11.92 -3.76 -2.53
C LYS A 41 -10.68 -3.29 -1.78
N VAL A 42 -10.89 -2.84 -0.54
CA VAL A 42 -9.81 -2.38 0.34
C VAL A 42 -9.10 -3.59 0.93
N LEU A 43 -7.78 -3.63 0.75
CA LEU A 43 -6.91 -4.66 1.31
C LEU A 43 -6.21 -4.17 2.58
N ALA A 44 -5.77 -2.91 2.61
CA ALA A 44 -5.15 -2.30 3.79
C ALA A 44 -5.54 -0.82 3.92
N CYS A 45 -5.82 -0.40 5.15
CA CYS A 45 -6.12 0.98 5.53
C CYS A 45 -5.61 1.27 6.96
N GLY A 46 -5.59 2.54 7.36
CA GLY A 46 -5.21 2.99 8.70
C GLY A 46 -3.83 3.65 8.83
N ALA A 47 -2.86 3.32 7.97
CA ALA A 47 -1.67 4.14 7.78
C ALA A 47 -1.96 5.41 6.98
N ASP A 48 -1.20 6.46 7.26
CA ASP A 48 -1.32 7.75 6.57
C ASP A 48 -0.89 7.63 5.11
N PHE A 49 0.10 6.79 4.81
CA PHE A 49 0.63 6.63 3.47
C PHE A 49 0.98 5.19 3.12
N TYR A 50 0.87 4.88 1.82
CA TYR A 50 1.20 3.59 1.24
C TYR A 50 2.01 3.75 -0.04
N SER A 51 2.71 2.70 -0.43
CA SER A 51 3.48 2.65 -1.66
C SER A 51 3.75 1.23 -2.11
N THR A 52 3.98 1.08 -3.41
CA THR A 52 4.58 -0.12 -4.01
C THR A 52 3.87 -1.43 -3.61
N PRO A 53 2.54 -1.57 -3.78
CA PRO A 53 1.90 -2.87 -3.63
C PRO A 53 2.46 -3.85 -4.66
N LYS A 54 2.83 -5.06 -4.23
CA LYS A 54 3.34 -6.13 -5.09
C LYS A 54 2.76 -7.46 -4.66
N VAL A 55 2.23 -8.21 -5.62
CA VAL A 55 1.69 -9.54 -5.41
C VAL A 55 2.71 -10.59 -5.84
N SER A 56 2.80 -11.68 -5.08
CA SER A 56 3.66 -12.82 -5.42
C SER A 56 3.22 -13.48 -6.73
N LEU A 57 4.14 -14.16 -7.42
CA LEU A 57 3.87 -14.77 -8.73
C LEU A 57 2.76 -15.82 -8.70
N ASP A 58 2.58 -16.48 -7.54
CA ASP A 58 1.53 -17.46 -7.27
C ASP A 58 0.18 -16.84 -6.87
N GLY A 59 0.13 -15.51 -6.64
CA GLY A 59 -1.08 -14.79 -6.22
C GLY A 59 -1.46 -15.00 -4.75
N GLU A 60 -0.64 -15.67 -3.94
CA GLU A 60 -1.00 -16.04 -2.57
C GLU A 60 -0.64 -14.98 -1.53
N LYS A 61 0.23 -14.03 -1.88
CA LYS A 61 0.74 -13.02 -0.95
C LYS A 61 0.80 -11.66 -1.61
N ILE A 62 0.66 -10.63 -0.78
CA ILE A 62 0.92 -9.25 -1.15
C ILE A 62 1.93 -8.65 -0.18
N CYS A 63 2.79 -7.75 -0.67
CA CYS A 63 3.56 -6.84 0.15
C CYS A 63 3.34 -5.39 -0.26
N TRP A 64 3.56 -4.47 0.68
CA TRP A 64 3.51 -3.03 0.45
C TRP A 64 4.38 -2.31 1.48
N VAL A 65 4.73 -1.06 1.20
CA VAL A 65 5.41 -0.19 2.15
C VAL A 65 4.42 0.85 2.68
N GLN A 66 4.41 1.08 3.99
CA GLN A 66 3.57 2.09 4.65
C GLN A 66 4.37 2.93 5.64
N TRP A 67 3.88 4.13 5.95
CA TRP A 67 4.41 4.97 7.02
C TRP A 67 3.31 5.87 7.59
N PHE A 68 3.63 6.50 8.72
CA PHE A 68 2.71 7.30 9.51
C PHE A 68 3.34 8.65 9.81
N HIS A 69 2.52 9.70 9.86
CA HIS A 69 2.91 10.95 10.47
C HIS A 69 3.33 10.75 11.93
N PRO A 70 4.29 11.55 12.41
CA PRO A 70 5.00 12.63 11.72
C PRO A 70 6.18 12.16 10.84
N SER A 71 6.40 10.85 10.72
CA SER A 71 7.54 10.32 9.96
C SER A 71 7.33 10.51 8.46
N MET A 72 8.41 10.89 7.77
CA MET A 72 8.50 10.86 6.31
C MET A 72 9.09 9.51 5.87
N PRO A 73 8.92 9.10 4.59
CA PRO A 73 9.30 7.75 4.17
C PRO A 73 10.82 7.48 4.25
N TRP A 74 11.65 8.51 4.35
CA TRP A 74 13.10 8.38 4.57
C TRP A 74 13.51 8.26 6.05
N TYR A 75 12.60 8.54 6.99
CA TYR A 75 12.87 8.41 8.43
C TYR A 75 12.44 7.04 8.98
N ASN A 76 11.21 6.63 8.71
CA ASN A 76 10.68 5.36 9.18
C ASN A 76 9.62 4.85 8.22
N THR A 77 9.82 3.64 7.71
CA THR A 77 8.84 2.92 6.89
C THR A 77 8.71 1.49 7.35
N GLU A 78 7.53 0.92 7.14
CA GLU A 78 7.26 -0.48 7.40
C GLU A 78 7.04 -1.22 6.09
N LEU A 79 7.83 -2.27 5.85
CA LEU A 79 7.47 -3.30 4.89
C LEU A 79 6.44 -4.23 5.54
N ARG A 80 5.27 -4.32 4.91
CA ARG A 80 4.17 -5.20 5.32
C ARG A 80 4.04 -6.33 4.31
N THR A 81 3.72 -7.52 4.81
CA THR A 81 3.35 -8.68 3.99
C THR A 81 2.06 -9.27 4.52
N ALA A 82 1.24 -9.85 3.65
CA ALA A 82 0.02 -10.55 4.05
C ALA A 82 -0.32 -11.67 3.08
N LYS A 83 -1.13 -12.64 3.52
CA LYS A 83 -1.70 -13.67 2.64
C LYS A 83 -2.97 -13.13 1.99
N LEU A 84 -3.16 -13.44 0.72
CA LEU A 84 -4.41 -13.18 0.01
C LEU A 84 -5.34 -14.40 0.10
N THR A 85 -6.63 -14.14 -0.04
CA THR A 85 -7.64 -15.18 -0.31
C THR A 85 -7.33 -15.86 -1.65
N LYS A 86 -7.91 -17.04 -1.91
CA LYS A 86 -7.75 -17.72 -3.21
C LYS A 86 -8.22 -16.87 -4.40
N SER A 87 -9.17 -15.97 -4.18
CA SER A 87 -9.66 -15.00 -5.16
C SER A 87 -8.74 -13.79 -5.35
N GLY A 88 -7.75 -13.59 -4.48
CA GLY A 88 -6.82 -12.44 -4.51
C GLY A 88 -7.41 -11.12 -4.04
N ASP A 89 -8.70 -11.10 -3.71
CA ASP A 89 -9.50 -9.89 -3.55
C ASP A 89 -9.66 -9.43 -2.09
N ALA A 90 -9.04 -10.15 -1.15
CA ALA A 90 -9.01 -9.83 0.26
C ALA A 90 -7.74 -10.38 0.92
N ILE A 91 -7.35 -9.76 2.03
CA ILE A 91 -6.31 -10.27 2.92
C ILE A 91 -6.93 -11.27 3.91
N ILE A 92 -6.24 -12.40 4.16
CA ILE A 92 -6.62 -13.32 5.23
C ILE A 92 -6.40 -12.63 6.58
N GLU A 93 -7.44 -12.58 7.42
CA GLU A 93 -7.40 -11.92 8.72
C GLU A 93 -6.22 -12.41 9.58
N GLY A 94 -5.56 -11.48 10.28
CA GLY A 94 -4.38 -11.78 11.11
C GLY A 94 -3.11 -12.18 10.36
N SER A 95 -3.15 -12.31 9.03
CA SER A 95 -1.96 -12.69 8.25
C SER A 95 -0.99 -11.54 7.98
N ALA A 96 -1.44 -10.30 8.17
CA ALA A 96 -0.65 -9.12 7.87
C ALA A 96 0.46 -8.91 8.91
N LYS A 97 1.71 -9.12 8.51
CA LYS A 97 2.89 -9.00 9.35
C LYS A 97 3.75 -7.82 8.90
N LYS A 98 4.28 -7.07 9.88
CA LYS A 98 5.48 -6.26 9.69
C LYS A 98 6.63 -7.25 9.47
N ASN A 99 7.62 -6.90 8.66
CA ASN A 99 8.86 -7.68 8.53
C ASN A 99 9.64 -7.66 9.86
N LYS A 100 9.10 -8.33 10.88
CA LYS A 100 9.58 -8.35 12.27
C LYS A 100 10.78 -9.28 12.43
N ASP A 101 10.88 -10.28 11.54
CA ASP A 101 11.80 -11.41 11.71
C ASP A 101 13.06 -11.28 10.83
N TYR A 102 13.30 -10.11 10.22
CA TYR A 102 14.53 -9.86 9.48
C TYR A 102 15.55 -9.18 10.39
N GLU A 103 16.42 -9.99 10.98
CA GLU A 103 17.67 -9.52 11.58
C GLU A 103 18.75 -9.50 10.50
N GLY A 104 19.39 -8.34 10.32
CA GLY A 104 20.57 -8.22 9.48
C GLY A 104 21.75 -8.98 10.12
N PRO A 105 22.78 -9.36 9.35
CA PRO A 105 23.98 -9.98 9.90
C PRO A 105 24.61 -9.13 11.02
N ASP A 106 25.24 -9.78 12.00
CA ASP A 106 25.85 -9.11 13.16
C ASP A 106 26.89 -8.06 12.70
N GLY A 107 26.73 -6.82 13.16
CA GLY A 107 27.60 -5.69 12.79
C GLY A 107 27.29 -5.06 11.43
N GLU A 108 26.31 -5.57 10.67
CA GLU A 108 25.86 -4.97 9.43
C GLU A 108 24.62 -4.09 9.69
N LEU A 109 24.67 -2.85 9.20
CA LEU A 109 23.48 -2.01 9.16
C LEU A 109 22.45 -2.68 8.23
N PRO A 110 21.15 -2.62 8.55
CA PRO A 110 20.11 -3.18 7.68
C PRO A 110 20.25 -2.65 6.24
N PRO A 111 19.92 -3.45 5.22
CA PRO A 111 20.08 -3.05 3.83
C PRO A 111 19.36 -1.72 3.58
N LEU A 112 20.12 -0.73 3.11
CA LEU A 112 19.62 0.59 2.81
C LEU A 112 18.73 0.53 1.56
N LEU A 113 17.41 0.56 1.75
CA LEU A 113 16.48 0.79 0.65
C LEU A 113 16.45 2.28 0.33
N VAL A 114 17.22 2.72 -0.66
CA VAL A 114 17.16 4.09 -1.16
C VAL A 114 15.90 4.24 -2.02
N LYS A 115 14.93 4.97 -1.51
CA LYS A 115 13.74 5.35 -2.24
C LYS A 115 13.87 6.82 -2.66
N ALA A 116 14.30 7.04 -3.90
CA ALA A 116 14.33 8.37 -4.48
C ALA A 116 12.88 8.82 -4.74
N HIS A 117 12.31 9.60 -3.81
CA HIS A 117 11.11 10.36 -4.10
C HIS A 117 11.53 11.58 -4.95
N GLY A 118 10.90 11.76 -6.12
CA GLY A 118 10.84 13.09 -6.70
C GLY A 118 10.07 13.98 -5.73
N GLY A 119 10.49 15.23 -5.54
CA GLY A 119 9.75 16.20 -4.74
C GLY A 119 8.29 16.35 -5.18
N PRO A 120 7.45 17.10 -4.44
CA PRO A 120 6.01 17.10 -4.61
C PRO A 120 5.62 17.24 -6.08
N THR A 121 5.06 16.18 -6.66
CA THR A 121 4.35 16.28 -7.94
C THR A 121 3.12 17.12 -7.66
N SER A 122 3.15 18.35 -8.17
CA SER A 122 2.04 19.29 -8.20
C SER A 122 0.72 18.59 -8.55
N SER A 123 -0.36 18.95 -7.87
CA SER A 123 -1.72 18.66 -8.33
C SER A 123 -1.90 19.24 -9.74
N ALA A 124 -2.37 18.42 -10.68
CA ALA A 124 -2.91 18.90 -11.94
C ALA A 124 -4.42 19.03 -11.78
N THR A 125 -4.95 20.26 -11.83
CA THR A 125 -6.40 20.48 -11.89
C THR A 125 -6.81 20.56 -13.36
N THR A 126 -7.89 19.86 -13.72
CA THR A 126 -8.57 20.10 -15.00
C THR A 126 -9.65 21.15 -14.73
N SER A 127 -9.27 22.41 -14.74
CA SER A 127 -10.25 23.49 -14.86
C SER A 127 -10.54 23.67 -16.35
N LEU A 128 -11.76 23.27 -16.76
CA LEU A 128 -12.39 23.70 -18.01
C LEU A 128 -12.76 25.19 -17.91
#